data_AF-A0A832XA68-F1
#
_entry.id   AF-A0A832XA68-F1
#
_cell.length_a   1.000
_cell.length_b   1.000
_cell.length_c   1.000
_cell.angle_alpha   90.00
_cell.angle_beta   90.00
_cell.angle_gamma   90.00
#
_symmetry.space_group_name_H-M   'P 1'
#
loop_
_entity.id
_entity.type
_entity.pdbx_description
1 polymer ?
#
loop_
_entity_poly.entity_id
_entity_poly.type
_entity_poly.pdbx_seq_one_letter_code
_entity_poly.pdbx_strand_id
1 'polypeptide(L)' 'EIDLPVAGLDAKPFHAVFIRAPVVTRAGPSFTVLARLQKGIVALEKGRHIALSFHPELGDDTRLHEHFLKINGI' A
#
# COMPACT_ATOMS: atom_id res chain seq x y z
N GLU A 1 -6.61 12.51 -2.77
CA GLU A 1 -6.90 11.06 -2.58
C GLU A 1 -7.18 10.38 -3.90
N ILE A 2 -7.22 9.04 -3.92
CA ILE A 2 -7.72 8.22 -5.02
C ILE A 2 -8.09 6.83 -4.50
N ASP A 3 -9.16 6.26 -5.04
CA ASP A 3 -9.48 4.85 -4.84
C ASP A 3 -8.63 4.00 -5.78
N LEU A 4 -7.77 3.13 -5.23
CA LEU A 4 -6.90 2.28 -6.03
C LEU A 4 -6.96 0.81 -5.62
N PRO A 5 -6.84 -0.13 -6.58
CA PRO A 5 -6.67 -1.52 -6.25
C PRO A 5 -5.32 -1.73 -5.52
N VAL A 6 -5.36 -2.51 -4.45
CA VAL A 6 -4.18 -2.92 -3.70
C VAL A 6 -4.15 -4.45 -3.68
N ALA A 7 -3.08 -5.04 -4.21
CA ALA A 7 -2.92 -6.48 -4.22
C ALA A 7 -2.96 -7.05 -2.79
N GLY A 8 -3.69 -8.13 -2.58
CA GLY A 8 -3.89 -8.74 -1.26
C GLY A 8 -5.03 -8.11 -0.43
N LEU A 9 -5.63 -7.01 -0.88
CA LEU A 9 -6.84 -6.43 -0.27
C LEU A 9 -8.04 -6.66 -1.18
N ASP A 10 -8.59 -7.86 -1.11
CA ASP A 10 -9.72 -8.25 -1.94
C ASP A 10 -11.00 -7.48 -1.56
N ALA A 11 -12.01 -7.52 -2.45
CA ALA A 11 -13.34 -6.88 -2.40
C ALA A 11 -13.48 -5.50 -3.06
N LYS A 12 -12.76 -4.47 -2.61
CA LYS A 12 -12.95 -3.09 -3.10
C LYS A 12 -11.63 -2.31 -3.18
N PRO A 13 -11.50 -1.33 -4.10
CA PRO A 13 -10.41 -0.37 -4.08
C PRO A 13 -10.22 0.23 -2.67
N PHE A 14 -8.97 0.51 -2.31
CA PHE A 14 -8.63 1.19 -1.07
C PHE A 14 -8.63 2.70 -1.29
N HIS A 15 -9.25 3.47 -0.40
CA HIS A 15 -9.25 4.92 -0.48
C HIS A 15 -7.92 5.48 0.07
N ALA A 16 -7.01 5.88 -0.81
CA ALA A 16 -5.68 6.33 -0.40
C ALA A 16 -5.55 7.86 -0.37
N VAL A 17 -5.16 8.38 0.79
CA VAL A 17 -4.94 9.82 1.02
C VAL A 17 -3.45 10.15 0.91
N PHE A 18 -3.10 11.02 -0.05
CA PHE A 18 -1.72 11.42 -0.33
C PHE A 18 -1.48 12.86 0.13
N ILE A 19 -0.50 13.09 1.02
CA ILE A 19 -0.12 14.42 1.51
C ILE A 19 1.37 14.62 1.29
N ARG A 20 1.76 15.44 0.32
CA ARG A 20 3.17 15.64 -0.08
C ARG A 20 3.93 14.31 -0.26
N ALA A 21 3.23 13.35 -0.84
CA ALA A 21 3.67 11.97 -0.91
C ALA A 21 4.90 11.78 -1.81
N PRO A 22 5.90 10.98 -1.38
CA PRO A 22 6.94 10.51 -2.28
C PRO A 22 6.38 9.52 -3.30
N VAL A 23 7.20 9.16 -4.29
CA VAL A 23 6.89 8.05 -5.21
C VAL A 23 8.12 7.17 -5.38
N VAL A 24 7.92 5.86 -5.34
CA VAL A 24 9.01 4.91 -5.56
C VAL A 24 9.20 4.74 -7.07
N THR A 25 10.40 5.09 -7.55
CA THR A 25 10.76 5.07 -8.97
C THR A 25 11.22 3.69 -9.45
N ARG A 26 11.77 2.86 -8.56
CA ARG A 26 12.25 1.50 -8.88
C ARG A 26 12.14 0.58 -7.67
N ALA A 27 11.72 -0.67 -7.90
CA ALA A 27 11.75 -1.75 -6.93
C ALA A 27 12.53 -2.94 -7.52
N GLY A 28 13.29 -3.65 -6.67
CA GLY A 28 14.00 -4.86 -7.07
C GLY A 28 13.07 -6.08 -7.19
N PRO A 29 13.53 -7.19 -7.79
CA PRO A 29 12.70 -8.37 -8.05
C PRO A 29 12.19 -9.07 -6.78
N SER A 30 12.83 -8.85 -5.62
CA SER A 30 12.40 -9.41 -4.35
C SER A 30 11.24 -8.67 -3.68
N PHE A 31 10.75 -7.58 -4.28
CA PHE A 31 9.65 -6.79 -3.73
C PHE A 31 8.35 -7.14 -4.43
N THR A 32 7.28 -7.26 -3.65
CA THR A 32 5.93 -7.38 -4.18
C THR A 32 5.35 -5.98 -4.29
N VAL A 33 5.00 -5.54 -5.50
CA VAL A 33 4.31 -4.27 -5.71
C VAL A 33 2.83 -4.46 -5.43
N LEU A 34 2.32 -3.76 -4.42
CA LEU A 34 0.92 -3.86 -3.99
C LEU A 34 0.04 -2.90 -4.78
N ALA A 35 0.53 -1.69 -5.06
CA ALA A 35 -0.24 -0.69 -5.79
C ALA A 35 0.65 0.30 -6.57
N ARG A 36 0.15 0.73 -7.73
CA ARG A 36 0.87 1.62 -8.66
C ARG A 36 -0.08 2.68 -9.23
N LEU A 37 0.42 3.90 -9.35
CA LEU A 37 -0.20 5.00 -10.11
C LEU A 37 0.60 5.27 -11.38
N GLN A 38 0.06 6.09 -12.28
CA GLN A 38 0.80 6.53 -13.49
C GLN A 38 2.18 7.12 -13.17
N LYS A 39 2.32 7.78 -12.01
CA LYS A 39 3.57 8.41 -11.55
C LYS A 39 4.60 7.42 -11.00
N GLY A 40 4.21 6.19 -10.63
CA GLY A 40 5.11 5.19 -10.04
C GLY A 40 4.47 4.32 -8.97
N ILE A 41 5.31 3.61 -8.21
CA ILE A 41 4.87 2.68 -7.17
C ILE A 41 4.51 3.49 -5.91
N VAL A 42 3.37 3.17 -5.31
CA VAL A 42 2.85 3.85 -4.11
C VAL A 42 2.62 2.91 -2.93
N ALA A 43 2.58 1.60 -3.17
CA ALA A 43 2.60 0.58 -2.13
C ALA A 43 3.42 -0.63 -2.58
N LEU A 44 4.30 -1.12 -1.71
CA LEU A 44 5.11 -2.30 -1.93
C LEU A 44 5.47 -2.98 -0.60
N GLU A 45 5.81 -4.25 -0.67
CA GLU A 45 6.24 -5.02 0.50
C GLU A 45 7.42 -5.94 0.20
N LYS A 46 8.13 -6.33 1.27
CA LYS A 46 9.19 -7.33 1.26
C LYS A 46 9.29 -8.02 2.62
N GLY A 47 8.87 -9.28 2.68
CA GLY A 47 8.82 -10.03 3.93
C GLY A 47 7.86 -9.35 4.91
N ARG A 48 8.38 -8.91 6.06
CA ARG A 48 7.60 -8.21 7.11
C ARG A 48 7.52 -6.69 6.97
N HIS A 49 8.11 -6.14 5.91
CA HIS A 49 8.16 -4.69 5.69
C HIS A 49 7.12 -4.29 4.64
N ILE A 50 6.27 -3.32 4.98
CA ILE A 50 5.37 -2.64 4.06
C ILE A 50 5.81 -1.18 3.96
N ALA A 51 5.84 -0.64 2.75
CA ALA A 51 6.08 0.77 2.49
C ALA A 51 4.91 1.36 1.69
N LEU A 52 4.34 2.45 2.21
CA LEU A 52 3.21 3.16 1.63
C LEU A 52 3.60 4.61 1.38
N SER A 53 3.15 5.18 0.26
CA SER A 53 3.31 6.60 -0.05
C SER A 53 2.08 7.44 0.34
N PHE A 54 1.08 6.80 0.93
CA PHE A 54 -0.17 7.42 1.37
C PHE A 54 -0.43 7.08 2.84
N HIS A 55 -1.42 7.74 3.40
CA HIS A 55 -1.80 7.67 4.80
C HIS A 55 -3.01 6.73 4.97
N PRO A 56 -2.81 5.42 5.24
CA PRO A 56 -3.92 4.48 5.45
C PRO A 56 -4.69 4.76 6.75
N GLU A 57 -4.14 5.58 7.64
CA GLU A 57 -4.77 6.01 8.89
C GLU A 57 -5.81 7.12 8.71
N LEU A 58 -5.78 7.81 7.56
CA LEU A 58 -6.74 8.87 7.23
C LEU A 58 -7.95 8.26 6.52
N GLY A 59 -8.72 7.47 7.27
CA GLY A 59 -9.96 6.82 6.83
C GLY A 59 -10.35 5.68 7.78
N ASP A 60 -11.53 5.09 7.55
CA ASP A 60 -12.06 4.01 8.39
C ASP A 60 -11.73 2.60 7.87
N ASP A 61 -10.97 2.49 6.77
CA ASP A 61 -10.64 1.21 6.15
C ASP A 61 -9.39 0.58 6.78
N THR A 62 -9.61 -0.42 7.65
CA THR A 62 -8.57 -1.09 8.43
C THR A 62 -7.82 -2.17 7.66
N ARG A 63 -8.20 -2.49 6.42
CA ARG A 63 -7.68 -3.69 5.71
C ARG A 63 -6.15 -3.67 5.53
N LEU A 64 -5.53 -2.50 5.36
CA LEU A 64 -4.06 -2.38 5.31
C LEU A 64 -3.40 -2.62 6.67
N HIS A 65 -4.03 -2.15 7.75
CA HIS A 65 -3.55 -2.40 9.11
C HIS A 65 -3.67 -3.88 9.46
N GLU A 66 -4.79 -4.52 9.12
CA GLU A 66 -5.00 -5.96 9.28
C GLU A 66 -4.00 -6.78 8.47
N HIS A 67 -3.74 -6.39 7.22
CA HIS A 67 -2.70 -7.03 6.39
C HIS A 67 -1.31 -6.92 7.04
N PHE A 68 -0.96 -5.73 7.57
CA PHE A 68 0.29 -5.53 8.29
C PHE A 68 0.40 -6.43 9.54
N LEU A 69 -0.67 -6.57 10.34
CA LEU A 69 -0.67 -7.46 11.50
C LEU A 69 -0.49 -8.93 11.07
N LYS A 70 -1.22 -9.36 10.05
CA LYS A 70 -1.16 -10.73 9.52
C LYS A 70 0.24 -11.13 9.05
N ILE A 71 0.96 -10.26 8.32
CA ILE A 71 2.34 -10.58 7.88
C ILE A 71 3.35 -10.60 9.03
N ASN A 72 3.02 -9.95 10.16
CA ASN A 72 3.82 -9.99 11.38
C ASN A 72 3.42 -11.14 12.32
N GLY A 73 2.40 -11.92 11.96
CA GLY A 73 1.92 -13.05 12.77
C GLY A 73 1.18 -12.60 14.04
N ILE A 74 0.58 -11.41 14.00
CA ILE A 74 -0.32 -10.87 15.03
C ILE A 74 -1.76 -11.14 14.60
#